data_AF-A0A9W8DHC7-F1
#
_entry.id   AF-A0A9W8DHC7-F1
#
_cell.length_a   1.000
_cell.length_b   1.000
_cell.length_c   1.000
_cell.angle_alpha   90.00
_cell.angle_beta   90.00
_cell.angle_gamma   90.00
#
_symmetry.space_group_name_H-M   'P 1'
#
loop_
_entity.id
_entity.type
_entity.pdbx_description
1 polymer ?
#
loop_
_entity_poly.entity_id
_entity_poly.type
_entity_poly.pdbx_seq_one_letter_code
_entity_poly.pdbx_strand_id
1 'polypeptide(L)'
;MDPLESIVFIEEEYERSGYSEGIAAGKEIGAAEGREMGYEYGYDLGKDVGFYRGWAQEWLRAAAAHPKLVSERAQKKLQAIIDEVDRVPKVNDENAHYDTRLKDIQLKFKTVSAMLGVNVSAELPTNSLAY
;
A
#
# COMPACT_ATOMS: atom_id res chain seq x y z
N MET A 1 43.96 -36.52 -10.15
CA MET A 1 42.60 -36.83 -10.60
C MET A 1 42.72 -37.35 -12.02
N ASP A 2 42.12 -38.50 -12.33
CA ASP A 2 42.13 -39.04 -13.69
C ASP A 2 41.33 -38.11 -14.61
N PRO A 3 41.89 -37.63 -15.74
CA PRO A 3 41.16 -36.79 -16.70
C PRO A 3 39.87 -37.42 -17.21
N LEU A 4 39.78 -38.76 -17.22
CA LEU A 4 38.58 -39.47 -17.66
C LEU A 4 37.48 -39.45 -16.59
N GLU A 5 37.82 -39.45 -15.30
CA GLU A 5 36.85 -39.27 -14.21
C GLU A 5 36.21 -37.89 -14.26
N SER A 6 36.99 -36.84 -14.57
CA SER A 6 36.44 -35.48 -14.64
C SER A 6 35.43 -35.31 -15.78
N ILE A 7 35.58 -36.05 -16.89
CA ILE A 7 34.62 -36.05 -18.01
C ILE A 7 33.34 -36.80 -17.63
N VAL A 8 33.44 -37.88 -16.85
CA VAL A 8 32.28 -38.67 -16.42
C VAL A 8 31.36 -37.88 -15.49
N PHE A 9 31.90 -37.01 -14.63
CA PHE A 9 31.11 -36.24 -13.65
C PHE A 9 30.84 -34.78 -14.05
N ILE A 10 31.26 -34.36 -15.25
CA ILE A 10 31.20 -32.95 -15.67
C ILE A 10 29.77 -32.41 -15.72
N GLU A 11 28.80 -33.21 -16.14
CA GLU A 11 27.39 -32.83 -16.23
C GLU A 11 26.79 -32.56 -14.83
N GLU A 12 27.03 -33.47 -13.89
CA GLU A 12 26.57 -33.35 -12.50
C GLU A 12 27.23 -32.16 -11.79
N GLU A 13 28.49 -31.84 -12.12
CA GLU A 13 29.18 -30.66 -11.61
C GLU A 13 28.55 -29.36 -12.13
N TYR A 14 28.32 -29.26 -13.45
CA TYR A 14 27.68 -28.08 -14.05
C TYR A 14 26.23 -27.92 -13.63
N GLU A 15 25.46 -29.00 -13.50
CA GLU A 15 24.09 -28.96 -12.99
C GLU A 15 24.06 -28.39 -11.57
N ARG A 16 24.92 -28.91 -10.69
CA ARG A 16 25.01 -28.44 -9.30
C ARG A 16 25.47 -26.99 -9.22
N SER A 17 26.47 -26.60 -10.02
CA SER A 17 26.95 -25.22 -10.08
C SER A 17 25.84 -24.30 -10.54
N GLY A 18 25.23 -24.58 -11.69
CA GLY A 18 24.17 -23.77 -12.28
C GLY A 18 22.94 -23.67 -11.38
N TYR A 19 22.56 -24.76 -10.68
CA TYR A 19 21.48 -24.72 -9.70
C TYR A 19 21.82 -23.78 -8.54
N SER A 20 23.03 -23.90 -7.96
CA SER A 20 23.46 -23.07 -6.84
C SER A 20 23.58 -21.59 -7.23
N GLU A 21 24.10 -21.30 -8.42
CA GLU A 21 24.20 -19.96 -9.01
C GLU A 21 22.82 -19.38 -9.26
N GLY A 22 21.91 -20.17 -9.85
CA GLY A 22 20.54 -19.75 -10.12
C GLY A 22 19.78 -19.39 -8.83
N ILE A 23 19.93 -20.18 -7.77
CA ILE A 23 19.33 -19.87 -6.46
C ILE A 23 19.94 -18.59 -5.86
N ALA A 24 21.26 -18.41 -5.96
CA ALA A 24 21.93 -17.22 -5.44
C ALA A 24 21.48 -15.95 -6.19
N ALA A 25 21.52 -15.98 -7.52
CA ALA A 25 21.09 -14.88 -8.37
C ALA A 25 19.60 -14.57 -8.19
N GLY A 26 18.74 -15.59 -8.14
CA GLY A 26 17.31 -15.40 -7.92
C GLY A 26 17.00 -14.75 -6.58
N LYS A 27 17.73 -15.09 -5.51
CA LYS A 27 17.60 -14.44 -4.19
C LYS A 27 18.03 -12.98 -4.24
N GLU A 28 19.14 -12.68 -4.92
CA GLU A 28 19.65 -11.32 -5.03
C GLU A 28 18.68 -10.42 -5.80
N ILE A 29 18.26 -10.86 -7.00
CA ILE A 29 17.32 -10.12 -7.85
C ILE A 29 15.98 -9.96 -7.14
N GLY A 30 15.41 -11.06 -6.61
CA GLY A 30 14.12 -11.00 -5.92
C GLY A 30 14.15 -10.09 -4.68
N ALA A 31 15.28 -10.02 -3.96
CA ALA A 31 15.43 -9.10 -2.83
C ALA A 31 15.54 -7.63 -3.26
N ALA A 32 16.14 -7.35 -4.42
CA ALA A 32 16.21 -5.99 -4.97
C ALA A 32 14.83 -5.54 -5.48
N GLU A 33 14.19 -6.35 -6.32
CA GLU A 33 12.86 -6.08 -6.88
C GLU A 33 11.80 -5.94 -5.78
N GLY A 34 11.77 -6.86 -4.82
CA GLY A 34 10.83 -6.80 -3.70
C GLY A 34 10.99 -5.54 -2.84
N ARG A 35 12.23 -5.03 -2.71
CA ARG A 35 12.50 -3.79 -1.98
C ARG A 35 12.01 -2.58 -2.75
N GLU A 36 12.30 -2.50 -4.04
CA GLU A 36 11.86 -1.40 -4.92
C GLU A 36 10.33 -1.31 -4.97
N MET A 37 9.65 -2.42 -5.28
CA MET A 37 8.19 -2.49 -5.29
C MET A 37 7.59 -2.14 -3.92
N GLY A 38 8.19 -2.63 -2.83
CA GLY A 38 7.75 -2.31 -1.48
C GLY A 38 7.85 -0.81 -1.15
N TYR A 39 8.91 -0.14 -1.62
CA TYR A 39 9.06 1.31 -1.46
C TYR A 39 8.02 2.10 -2.25
N GLU A 40 7.83 1.79 -3.53
CA GLU A 40 6.85 2.48 -4.39
C GLU A 40 5.43 2.31 -3.84
N TYR A 41 5.03 1.06 -3.58
CA TYR A 41 3.70 0.74 -3.07
C TYR A 41 3.46 1.35 -1.69
N GLY A 42 4.44 1.23 -0.78
CA GLY A 42 4.34 1.79 0.56
C GLY A 42 4.25 3.32 0.56
N TYR A 43 4.97 3.98 -0.35
CA TYR A 43 4.89 5.43 -0.52
C TYR A 43 3.51 5.87 -0.99
N ASP A 44 2.97 5.23 -2.02
CA ASP A 44 1.66 5.57 -2.56
C ASP A 44 0.54 5.31 -1.58
N LEU A 45 0.58 4.16 -0.88
CA LEU A 45 -0.35 3.87 0.19
C LEU A 45 -0.28 4.93 1.30
N GLY A 46 0.94 5.28 1.74
CA GLY A 46 1.16 6.29 2.78
C GLY A 46 0.63 7.68 2.40
N LYS A 47 0.84 8.09 1.15
CA LYS A 47 0.31 9.32 0.57
C LYS A 47 -1.21 9.35 0.60
N ASP A 48 -1.85 8.26 0.17
CA ASP A 48 -3.31 8.18 0.10
C ASP A 48 -3.96 8.20 1.48
N VAL A 49 -3.48 7.37 2.42
CA VAL A 49 -4.03 7.35 3.79
C VAL A 49 -3.75 8.67 4.53
N GLY A 50 -2.59 9.28 4.29
CA GLY A 50 -2.22 10.58 4.83
C GLY A 50 -3.16 11.69 4.34
N PHE A 51 -3.48 11.71 3.05
CA PHE A 51 -4.43 12.65 2.45
C PHE A 51 -5.81 12.57 3.13
N TYR A 52 -6.40 11.37 3.20
CA TYR A 52 -7.74 11.21 3.76
C TYR A 52 -7.79 11.54 5.26
N ARG A 53 -6.75 11.13 6.01
CA ARG A 53 -6.64 11.46 7.44
C ARG A 53 -6.51 12.96 7.66
N GLY A 54 -5.66 13.63 6.89
CA GLY A 54 -5.44 15.08 6.99
C GLY A 54 -6.74 15.86 6.81
N TRP A 55 -7.45 15.61 5.70
CA TRP A 55 -8.74 16.27 5.46
C TRP A 55 -9.79 15.95 6.52
N ALA A 56 -9.89 14.70 6.95
CA ALA A 56 -10.83 14.33 8.01
C ALA A 56 -10.56 15.09 9.31
N GLN A 57 -9.28 15.24 9.68
CA GLN A 57 -8.86 16.00 10.86
C GLN A 57 -9.14 17.50 10.71
N GLU A 58 -8.82 18.11 9.57
CA GLU A 58 -9.09 19.54 9.37
C GLU A 58 -10.59 19.85 9.39
N TRP A 59 -11.42 19.02 8.77
CA TRP A 59 -12.88 19.19 8.84
C TRP A 59 -13.45 18.97 10.25
N LEU A 60 -12.89 18.07 11.05
CA LEU A 60 -13.26 17.92 12.46
C LEU A 60 -12.82 19.12 13.31
N ARG A 61 -11.62 19.67 13.06
CA ARG A 61 -11.17 20.92 13.73
C ARG A 61 -12.08 22.09 13.36
N ALA A 62 -12.45 22.23 12.09
CA ALA A 62 -13.41 23.23 11.64
C ALA A 62 -14.78 23.05 12.30
N ALA A 63 -15.24 21.81 12.49
CA ALA A 63 -16.47 21.51 13.22
C ALA A 63 -16.42 21.96 14.69
N ALA A 64 -15.27 21.77 15.36
CA ALA A 64 -15.08 22.22 16.73
C ALA A 64 -15.08 23.75 16.86
N ALA A 65 -14.45 24.45 15.90
CA ALA A 65 -14.45 25.91 15.86
C ALA A 65 -15.83 26.50 15.46
N HIS A 66 -16.54 25.82 14.56
CA HIS A 66 -17.79 26.28 13.97
C HIS A 66 -18.82 25.13 13.85
N PRO A 67 -19.55 24.81 14.93
CA PRO A 67 -20.43 23.63 14.99
C PRO A 67 -21.56 23.58 13.94
N LYS A 68 -21.90 24.73 13.33
CA LYS A 68 -22.95 24.82 12.30
C LYS A 68 -22.45 24.46 10.89
N LEU A 69 -21.14 24.43 10.65
CA LEU A 69 -20.57 24.14 9.32
C LEU A 69 -20.56 22.64 8.99
N VAL A 70 -20.41 21.79 10.00
CA VAL A 70 -20.26 20.34 9.84
C VAL A 70 -21.29 19.65 10.72
N SER A 71 -22.31 19.05 10.09
CA SER A 71 -23.34 18.29 10.82
C SER A 71 -22.75 17.16 11.68
N GLU A 72 -23.38 16.82 12.80
CA GLU A 72 -22.95 15.68 13.64
C GLU A 72 -22.84 14.38 12.84
N ARG A 73 -23.73 14.17 11.86
CA ARG A 73 -23.68 13.01 10.96
C ARG A 73 -22.40 13.01 10.11
N ALA A 74 -21.98 14.18 9.62
CA ALA A 74 -20.72 14.31 8.89
C ALA A 74 -19.53 14.06 9.84
N GLN A 75 -19.54 14.64 11.05
CA GLN A 75 -18.48 14.42 12.05
C GLN A 75 -18.29 12.94 12.38
N LYS A 76 -19.37 12.18 12.60
CA LYS A 76 -19.28 10.72 12.82
C LYS A 76 -18.64 9.98 11.64
N LYS A 77 -18.89 10.41 10.40
CA LYS A 77 -18.27 9.83 9.20
C LYS A 77 -16.79 10.21 9.08
N LEU A 78 -16.43 11.45 9.42
CA LEU A 78 -15.03 11.89 9.46
C LEU A 78 -14.23 11.07 10.48
N GLN A 79 -14.80 10.84 11.66
CA GLN A 79 -14.18 9.97 12.66
C GLN A 79 -14.01 8.55 12.14
N ALA A 80 -15.03 7.98 11.49
CA ALA A 80 -14.93 6.65 10.88
C ALA A 80 -13.86 6.55 9.79
N ILE A 81 -13.53 7.64 9.08
CA ILE A 81 -12.40 7.67 8.14
C ILE A 81 -11.08 7.56 8.90
N ILE A 82 -10.90 8.33 9.98
CA ILE A 82 -9.70 8.27 10.82
C ILE A 82 -9.53 6.87 11.41
N ASP A 83 -10.62 6.29 11.93
CA ASP A 83 -10.59 4.94 12.53
C ASP A 83 -10.21 3.87 11.51
N GLU A 84 -10.67 3.96 10.26
CA GLU A 84 -10.27 3.02 9.20
C GLU A 84 -8.83 3.22 8.75
N VAL A 85 -8.36 4.47 8.66
CA VAL A 85 -6.94 4.76 8.39
C VAL A 85 -6.04 4.17 9.47
N ASP A 86 -6.41 4.30 10.75
CA ASP A 86 -5.62 3.79 11.86
C ASP A 86 -5.61 2.24 11.92
N ARG A 87 -6.57 1.59 11.26
CA ARG A 87 -6.64 0.13 11.08
C ARG A 87 -5.90 -0.37 9.84
N VAL A 88 -5.37 0.52 9.00
CA VAL A 88 -4.54 0.10 7.85
C VAL A 88 -3.32 -0.63 8.38
N PRO A 89 -3.08 -1.89 7.94
CA PRO A 89 -1.94 -2.68 8.38
C PRO A 89 -0.63 -1.96 8.10
N LYS A 90 0.32 -2.11 9.02
CA LYS A 90 1.69 -1.56 8.87
C LYS A 90 2.69 -2.62 8.46
N VAL A 91 2.24 -3.87 8.39
CA VAL A 91 3.02 -5.05 8.06
C VAL A 91 2.35 -5.68 6.85
N ASN A 92 3.15 -6.04 5.85
CA ASN A 92 2.66 -6.76 4.69
C ASN A 92 2.44 -8.22 5.08
N ASP A 93 1.18 -8.62 5.23
CA ASP A 93 0.75 -9.98 5.45
C ASP A 93 -0.42 -10.34 4.52
N GLU A 94 -0.78 -11.61 4.45
CA GLU A 94 -1.82 -12.12 3.56
C GLU A 94 -3.21 -11.49 3.80
N ASN A 95 -3.44 -10.94 4.99
CA ASN A 95 -4.70 -10.31 5.40
C ASN A 95 -4.68 -8.78 5.25
N ALA A 96 -3.61 -8.20 4.71
CA ALA A 96 -3.45 -6.77 4.75
C ALA A 96 -4.53 -6.03 3.94
N HIS A 97 -5.01 -6.65 2.85
CA HIS A 97 -6.16 -6.25 2.03
C HIS A 97 -6.31 -4.74 1.82
N TYR A 98 -5.18 -4.07 1.53
CA TYR A 98 -5.08 -2.62 1.42
C TYR A 98 -6.09 -2.01 0.46
N ASP A 99 -6.25 -2.62 -0.71
CA ASP A 99 -7.12 -2.14 -1.79
C ASP A 99 -8.57 -2.00 -1.33
N THR A 100 -9.05 -3.00 -0.59
CA THR A 100 -10.43 -3.03 -0.07
C THR A 100 -10.62 -1.94 0.97
N ARG A 101 -9.66 -1.78 1.88
CA ARG A 101 -9.69 -0.74 2.93
C ARG A 101 -9.63 0.67 2.32
N LEU A 102 -8.74 0.86 1.36
CA LEU A 102 -8.56 2.14 0.69
C LEU A 102 -9.82 2.53 -0.11
N LYS A 103 -10.43 1.59 -0.83
CA LYS A 103 -11.72 1.80 -1.51
C LYS A 103 -12.82 2.21 -0.53
N ASP A 104 -12.88 1.58 0.63
CA ASP A 104 -13.86 1.91 1.66
C ASP A 104 -13.63 3.32 2.26
N ILE A 105 -12.37 3.69 2.53
CA ILE A 105 -11.98 5.05 2.93
C ILE A 105 -12.40 6.07 1.87
N GLN A 106 -12.09 5.80 0.60
CA GLN A 106 -12.47 6.64 -0.54
C GLN A 106 -13.98 6.84 -0.66
N LEU A 107 -14.77 5.79 -0.49
CA LEU A 107 -16.23 5.85 -0.53
C LEU A 107 -16.79 6.70 0.61
N LYS A 108 -16.28 6.51 1.84
CA LYS A 108 -16.64 7.35 2.99
C LYS A 108 -16.26 8.82 2.75
N PHE A 109 -15.08 9.05 2.19
CA PHE A 109 -14.59 10.39 1.88
C PHE A 109 -15.44 11.10 0.83
N LYS A 110 -15.78 10.44 -0.29
CA LYS A 110 -16.72 10.96 -1.29
C LYS A 110 -18.08 11.29 -0.68
N THR A 111 -18.58 10.41 0.19
CA THR A 111 -19.85 10.62 0.89
C THR A 111 -19.81 11.88 1.75
N VAL A 112 -18.79 12.05 2.59
CA VAL A 112 -18.72 13.22 3.48
C VAL A 112 -18.45 14.51 2.72
N SER A 113 -17.66 14.45 1.65
CA SER A 113 -17.42 15.61 0.79
C SER A 113 -18.70 16.15 0.17
N ALA A 114 -19.56 15.26 -0.32
CA ALA A 114 -20.89 15.63 -0.81
C ALA A 114 -21.77 16.24 0.29
N MET A 115 -21.71 15.71 1.52
CA MET A 115 -22.43 16.28 2.66
C MET A 115 -21.95 17.69 3.05
N LEU A 116 -20.68 18.00 2.80
CA LEU A 116 -20.07 19.30 3.05
C LEU A 116 -20.18 20.26 1.87
N GLY A 117 -20.73 19.82 0.73
CA GLY A 117 -20.82 20.62 -0.48
C GLY A 117 -19.46 20.88 -1.14
N VAL A 118 -18.44 20.07 -0.84
CA VAL A 118 -17.09 20.20 -1.42
C VAL A 118 -16.97 19.28 -2.63
N ASN A 119 -16.59 19.84 -3.78
CA ASN A 119 -16.27 19.06 -4.96
C ASN A 119 -14.80 18.60 -4.90
N VAL A 120 -14.59 17.28 -4.83
CA VAL A 120 -13.24 16.69 -4.69
C VAL A 120 -12.81 15.92 -5.94
N SER A 121 -13.58 15.97 -7.04
CA SER A 121 -13.32 15.12 -8.22
C SER A 121 -11.98 15.38 -8.92
N ALA A 122 -11.33 16.53 -8.67
CA ALA A 122 -10.08 16.91 -9.31
C ALA A 122 -8.80 16.47 -8.54
N GLU A 123 -8.89 16.11 -7.26
CA GLU A 123 -7.72 15.95 -6.38
C GLU A 123 -7.66 14.61 -5.63
N LEU A 124 -8.63 13.71 -5.86
CA LEU A 124 -8.60 12.41 -5.21
C LEU A 124 -7.38 11.62 -5.71
N PRO A 125 -6.56 11.04 -4.82
CA PRO A 125 -5.56 10.08 -5.22
C PRO A 125 -6.25 8.93 -5.98
N THR A 126 -6.06 8.88 -7.29
CA THR A 126 -6.77 7.97 -8.20
C THR A 126 -5.94 6.76 -8.62
N ASN A 127 -4.63 6.74 -8.32
CA ASN A 127 -3.72 5.75 -8.87
C ASN A 127 -2.70 5.29 -7.83
N SER A 128 -3.07 4.33 -6.98
CA SER A 128 -2.12 3.53 -6.21
C SER A 128 -2.16 2.04 -6.57
N LEU A 129 -3.07 1.63 -7.48
CA LEU A 129 -3.34 0.20 -7.77
C LEU A 129 -3.37 -0.14 -9.27
N ALA A 130 -2.71 0.65 -10.11
CA ALA A 130 -2.51 0.28 -11.52
C ALA A 130 -1.17 -0.46 -11.67
N TYR A 131 -1.14 -1.71 -11.23
CA TYR A 131 -0.17 -2.72 -11.68
C TYR A 131 -0.95 -3.96 -12.10
#